data_AF-A0A0B1SK18-F1
#
_entry.id   AF-A0A0B1SK18-F1
#
_cell.length_a   1.000
_cell.length_b   1.000
_cell.length_c   1.000
_cell.angle_alpha   90.00
_cell.angle_beta   90.00
_cell.angle_gamma   90.00
#
_symmetry.space_group_name_H-M   'P 1'
#
loop_
_entity.id
_entity.type
_entity.pdbx_description
1 polymer ?
#
loop_
_entity_poly.entity_id
_entity_poly.type
_entity_poly.pdbx_seq_one_letter_code
_entity_poly.pdbx_strand_id
1 'polypeptide(L)'
;MLLLVLFSLLSQQTAANLTELSGFHCKHWNSMRLDRQLHGKPHETSPPFEFSLMDESGNAVEQYTPGETYKVRLVGYIHFRGFMIQSRLCTPEGYLIGSLRGGRFIIGNNGDIFGIRYQKCDESNSNDALTHSESSKKFLLEVQWTAERDVGAVQFMLTVATEDELYWERWRPRNGFIRPATGKEQRVVESLFEIEVPPGSEIGMDYFLHSL
;
A
#
# COMPACT_ATOMS: atom_id res chain seq x y z
N MET A 1 45.74 -10.11 -3.52
CA MET A 1 44.68 -10.85 -2.81
C MET A 1 43.85 -9.94 -1.89
N LEU A 2 44.49 -9.19 -0.97
CA LEU A 2 43.79 -8.23 -0.09
C LEU A 2 42.97 -7.18 -0.85
N LEU A 3 43.48 -6.69 -1.98
CA LEU A 3 42.80 -5.69 -2.83
C LEU A 3 41.53 -6.23 -3.51
N LEU A 4 41.51 -7.52 -3.87
CA LEU A 4 40.35 -8.22 -4.46
C LEU A 4 39.29 -8.50 -3.40
N VAL A 5 39.73 -8.85 -2.18
CA VAL A 5 38.84 -9.04 -1.02
C VAL A 5 38.21 -7.72 -0.58
N LEU A 6 38.98 -6.63 -0.59
CA LEU A 6 38.47 -5.27 -0.37
C LEU A 6 37.50 -4.85 -1.48
N PHE A 7 37.79 -5.11 -2.75
CA PHE A 7 36.85 -4.81 -3.84
C PHE A 7 35.56 -5.63 -3.75
N SER A 8 35.62 -6.90 -3.34
CA SER A 8 34.43 -7.72 -3.12
C SER A 8 33.64 -7.28 -1.87
N LEU A 9 34.32 -6.85 -0.81
CA LEU A 9 33.68 -6.31 0.40
C LEU A 9 33.05 -4.94 0.14
N LEU A 10 33.72 -4.09 -0.65
CA LEU A 10 33.15 -2.82 -1.12
C LEU A 10 32.00 -3.04 -2.10
N SER A 11 32.08 -4.03 -3.00
CA SER A 11 30.96 -4.37 -3.90
C SER A 11 29.77 -4.96 -3.14
N GLN A 12 30.02 -5.72 -2.06
CA GLN A 12 28.98 -6.24 -1.18
C GLN A 12 28.39 -5.15 -0.26
N GLN A 13 29.19 -4.18 0.21
CA GLN A 13 28.69 -3.02 0.95
C GLN A 13 27.89 -2.06 0.07
N THR A 14 28.20 -1.97 -1.23
CA THR A 14 27.34 -1.25 -2.19
C THR A 14 26.07 -2.02 -2.58
N ALA A 15 25.99 -3.33 -2.27
CA ALA A 15 24.80 -4.13 -2.55
C ALA A 15 23.74 -4.06 -1.43
N ALA A 16 24.03 -3.39 -0.31
CA ALA A 16 23.12 -3.27 0.84
C ALA A 16 22.16 -2.08 0.76
N ASN A 17 22.15 -1.33 -0.34
CA ASN A 17 21.21 -0.25 -0.60
C ASN A 17 21.01 -0.24 -2.11
N LEU A 18 19.87 -0.66 -2.67
CA LEU A 18 19.34 -0.10 -3.94
C LEU A 18 18.18 -0.85 -4.60
N THR A 19 17.64 -1.97 -4.11
CA THR A 19 16.78 -2.79 -4.97
C THR A 19 15.53 -2.07 -5.47
N GLU A 20 14.90 -1.21 -4.66
CA GLU A 20 13.72 -0.43 -5.09
C GLU A 20 13.66 1.01 -4.50
N LEU A 21 14.74 1.79 -4.63
CA LEU A 21 14.80 3.16 -4.07
C LEU A 21 13.74 4.11 -4.64
N SER A 22 13.31 3.89 -5.89
CA SER A 22 12.42 4.80 -6.60
C SER A 22 11.11 4.13 -6.98
N GLY A 23 10.49 3.40 -6.05
CA GLY A 23 9.23 2.71 -6.28
C GLY A 23 9.40 1.23 -6.58
N PHE A 24 8.38 0.46 -6.21
CA PHE A 24 8.36 -0.98 -6.45
C PHE A 24 8.12 -1.30 -7.92
N HIS A 25 8.94 -2.20 -8.46
CA HIS A 25 8.81 -2.68 -9.82
C HIS A 25 7.61 -3.61 -9.93
N CYS A 26 6.77 -3.40 -10.94
CA CYS A 26 5.69 -4.32 -11.22
C CYS A 26 6.25 -5.58 -11.87
N LYS A 27 6.24 -6.72 -11.17
CA LYS A 27 6.38 -8.01 -11.86
C LYS A 27 5.19 -8.27 -12.78
N HIS A 28 3.99 -7.95 -12.29
CA HIS A 28 2.75 -7.81 -13.03
C HIS A 28 1.88 -6.72 -12.39
N TRP A 29 1.04 -6.06 -13.18
CA TRP A 29 0.19 -4.94 -12.72
C TRP A 29 -0.75 -5.27 -11.54
N ASN A 30 -1.06 -6.55 -11.33
CA ASN A 30 -1.93 -7.03 -10.25
C ASN A 30 -1.20 -7.65 -9.07
N SER A 31 0.11 -7.85 -9.16
CA SER A 31 0.77 -8.74 -8.20
C SER A 31 0.70 -8.14 -6.80
N MET A 32 0.87 -6.81 -6.65
CA MET A 32 0.97 -6.12 -5.35
C MET A 32 1.88 -6.91 -4.40
N ARG A 33 2.93 -7.50 -4.98
CA ARG A 33 3.84 -8.46 -4.35
C ARG A 33 5.24 -7.99 -4.65
N LEU A 34 6.08 -8.01 -3.62
CA LEU A 34 7.49 -7.73 -3.76
C LEU A 34 8.22 -9.00 -4.24
N ASP A 35 9.43 -8.83 -4.78
CA ASP A 35 10.24 -9.98 -5.14
C ASP A 35 10.71 -10.71 -3.88
N ARG A 36 10.24 -11.94 -3.68
CA ARG A 36 10.57 -12.73 -2.49
C ARG A 36 12.04 -13.14 -2.42
N GLN A 37 12.77 -13.14 -3.54
CA GLN A 37 14.21 -13.36 -3.52
C GLN A 37 14.96 -12.17 -2.90
N LEU A 38 14.36 -10.98 -2.95
CA LEU A 38 14.94 -9.74 -2.46
C LEU A 38 14.39 -9.35 -1.08
N HIS A 39 13.09 -9.56 -0.84
CA HIS A 39 12.37 -9.06 0.34
C HIS A 39 11.97 -10.15 1.34
N GLY A 40 12.14 -11.44 0.99
CA GLY A 40 11.68 -12.54 1.84
C GLY A 40 10.17 -12.78 1.78
N LYS A 41 9.56 -13.16 2.91
CA LYS A 41 8.11 -13.38 3.04
C LYS A 41 7.46 -12.17 3.73
N PRO A 42 6.22 -11.79 3.37
CA PRO A 42 5.53 -10.72 4.05
C PRO A 42 5.24 -11.10 5.51
N HIS A 43 5.16 -10.09 6.35
CA HIS A 43 4.71 -10.22 7.72
C HIS A 43 3.21 -10.55 7.76
N GLU A 44 2.82 -11.46 8.64
CA GLU A 44 1.44 -11.98 8.71
C GLU A 44 0.61 -11.32 9.81
N THR A 45 1.17 -10.38 10.58
CA THR A 45 0.43 -9.64 11.61
C THR A 45 -0.41 -8.50 11.03
N SER A 46 -1.28 -7.94 11.86
CA SER A 46 -1.89 -6.64 11.58
C SER A 46 -0.81 -5.57 11.29
N PRO A 47 -0.89 -4.85 10.17
CA PRO A 47 0.01 -3.77 9.84
C PRO A 47 -0.16 -2.61 10.81
N PRO A 48 0.94 -1.98 11.29
CA PRO A 48 0.92 -0.82 12.17
C PRO A 48 0.65 0.48 11.39
N PHE A 49 -0.35 0.46 10.51
CA PHE A 49 -0.73 1.57 9.66
C PHE A 49 -2.25 1.78 9.71
N GLU A 50 -2.67 3.02 9.49
CA GLU A 50 -4.06 3.41 9.35
C GLU A 50 -4.30 3.97 7.96
N PHE A 51 -5.33 3.46 7.29
CA PHE A 51 -5.74 3.93 5.96
C PHE A 51 -7.14 4.50 6.03
N SER A 52 -7.36 5.64 5.36
CA SER A 52 -8.68 6.25 5.25
C SER A 52 -8.84 7.04 3.95
N LEU A 53 -10.09 7.12 3.49
CA LEU A 53 -10.52 8.18 2.57
C LEU A 53 -11.22 9.26 3.38
N MET A 54 -10.96 10.51 3.04
CA MET A 54 -11.62 11.66 3.66
C MET A 54 -12.24 12.59 2.64
N ASP A 55 -13.35 13.20 3.05
CA ASP A 55 -13.96 14.33 2.36
C ASP A 55 -13.11 15.62 2.47
N GLU A 56 -13.59 16.69 1.85
CA GLU A 56 -12.93 18.02 1.90
C GLU A 56 -12.87 18.62 3.31
N SER A 57 -13.78 18.21 4.20
CA SER A 57 -13.82 18.64 5.61
C SER A 57 -12.85 17.86 6.49
N GLY A 58 -12.21 16.81 5.96
CA GLY A 58 -11.28 15.96 6.69
C GLY A 58 -11.94 14.82 7.47
N ASN A 59 -13.23 14.55 7.25
CA ASN A 59 -13.93 13.44 7.88
C ASN A 59 -13.71 12.16 7.07
N ALA A 60 -13.52 11.03 7.76
CA ALA A 60 -13.44 9.73 7.10
C ALA A 60 -14.78 9.37 6.43
N VAL A 61 -14.71 8.77 5.23
CA VAL A 61 -15.90 8.39 4.46
C VAL A 61 -15.86 6.92 4.03
N GLU A 62 -17.02 6.28 4.04
CA GLU A 62 -17.24 4.93 3.48
C GLU A 62 -18.02 4.95 2.15
N GLN A 63 -18.37 6.15 1.69
CA GLN A 63 -19.13 6.37 0.46
C GLN A 63 -18.48 7.44 -0.39
N TYR A 64 -18.67 7.36 -1.71
CA TYR A 64 -18.24 8.36 -2.66
C TYR A 64 -19.39 8.82 -3.57
N THR A 65 -19.31 10.05 -4.02
CA THR A 65 -20.17 10.64 -5.03
C THR A 65 -19.36 10.79 -6.33
N PRO A 66 -19.88 10.33 -7.48
CA PRO A 66 -19.22 10.55 -8.76
C PRO A 66 -18.90 12.03 -9.03
N GLY A 67 -17.70 12.31 -9.49
CA GLY A 67 -17.19 13.67 -9.78
C GLY A 67 -16.58 14.38 -8.56
N GLU A 68 -16.78 13.88 -7.34
CA GLU A 68 -16.10 14.42 -6.16
C GLU A 68 -14.66 13.89 -6.04
N THR A 69 -13.82 14.65 -5.36
CA THR A 69 -12.43 14.27 -5.08
C THR A 69 -12.25 14.06 -3.58
N TYR A 70 -11.64 12.94 -3.23
CA TYR A 70 -11.39 12.55 -1.85
C TYR A 70 -9.89 12.51 -1.57
N LYS A 71 -9.52 12.76 -0.32
CA LYS A 71 -8.16 12.60 0.15
C LYS A 71 -7.96 11.18 0.66
N VAL A 72 -7.06 10.45 0.02
CA VAL A 72 -6.56 9.17 0.48
C VAL A 72 -5.39 9.43 1.42
N ARG A 73 -5.44 8.86 2.64
CA ARG A 73 -4.40 9.01 3.65
C ARG A 73 -3.93 7.65 4.15
N LEU A 74 -2.62 7.52 4.26
CA LEU A 74 -1.95 6.42 4.96
C LEU A 74 -1.08 7.01 6.07
N VAL A 75 -1.34 6.61 7.30
CA VAL A 75 -0.58 7.00 8.51
C VAL A 75 0.15 5.78 9.04
N GLY A 76 1.41 5.92 9.42
CA GLY A 76 2.16 4.87 10.10
C GLY A 76 2.46 5.19 11.55
N TYR A 77 2.21 4.24 12.44
CA TYR A 77 2.70 4.29 13.83
C TYR A 77 4.19 3.94 13.91
N ILE A 78 4.71 3.29 12.87
CA ILE A 78 6.13 3.18 12.54
C ILE A 78 6.36 3.80 11.16
N HIS A 79 7.62 4.15 10.85
CA HIS A 79 7.91 4.67 9.52
C HIS A 79 7.70 3.60 8.44
N PHE A 80 7.40 4.05 7.24
CA PHE A 80 7.47 3.25 6.02
C PHE A 80 8.36 3.95 4.99
N ARG A 81 8.96 3.17 4.10
CA ARG A 81 9.86 3.67 3.04
C ARG A 81 9.30 3.41 1.66
N GLY A 82 8.68 2.23 1.49
CA GLY A 82 8.11 1.80 0.24
C GLY A 82 6.64 1.47 0.35
N PHE A 83 5.89 1.72 -0.71
CA PHE A 83 4.49 1.34 -0.78
C PHE A 83 4.02 1.07 -2.21
N MET A 84 2.94 0.31 -2.31
CA MET A 84 2.02 0.30 -3.45
C MET A 84 0.60 0.51 -2.93
N ILE A 85 -0.17 1.35 -3.61
CA ILE A 85 -1.61 1.53 -3.35
C ILE A 85 -2.36 1.37 -4.66
N GLN A 86 -3.40 0.55 -4.68
CA GLN A 86 -4.25 0.33 -5.85
C GLN A 86 -5.71 0.47 -5.49
N SER A 87 -6.49 1.04 -6.40
CA SER A 87 -7.95 1.16 -6.29
C SER A 87 -8.62 0.16 -7.23
N ARG A 88 -9.36 -0.81 -6.69
CA ARG A 88 -9.91 -1.95 -7.45
C ARG A 88 -11.41 -2.06 -7.30
N LEU A 89 -12.11 -2.45 -8.36
CA LEU A 89 -13.53 -2.79 -8.24
C LEU A 89 -13.72 -4.06 -7.42
N CYS A 90 -14.76 -4.04 -6.61
CA CYS A 90 -15.24 -5.18 -5.88
C CYS A 90 -16.77 -5.28 -5.98
N THR A 91 -17.31 -6.42 -5.57
CA THR A 91 -18.75 -6.55 -5.35
C THR A 91 -19.16 -5.68 -4.17
N PRO A 92 -20.43 -5.30 -4.03
CA PRO A 92 -20.87 -4.47 -2.90
C PRO A 92 -20.74 -5.17 -1.53
N GLU A 93 -20.47 -6.48 -1.50
CA GLU A 93 -20.13 -7.24 -0.29
C GLU A 93 -18.62 -7.22 0.04
N GLY A 94 -17.76 -6.85 -0.92
CA GLY A 94 -16.31 -6.70 -0.73
C GLY A 94 -15.41 -7.63 -1.56
N TYR A 95 -15.96 -8.53 -2.39
CA TYR A 95 -15.14 -9.46 -3.19
C TYR A 95 -14.50 -8.75 -4.39
N LEU A 96 -13.18 -8.80 -4.53
CA LEU A 96 -12.49 -8.18 -5.67
C LEU A 96 -12.96 -8.77 -7.01
N ILE A 97 -13.30 -7.91 -7.97
CA ILE A 97 -13.68 -8.31 -9.32
C ILE A 97 -12.43 -8.36 -10.18
N GLY A 98 -11.68 -9.45 -10.02
CA GLY A 98 -10.43 -9.71 -10.74
C GLY A 98 -9.46 -8.56 -10.59
N SER A 99 -9.25 -7.84 -11.69
CA SER A 99 -8.29 -6.76 -11.78
C SER A 99 -8.90 -5.44 -12.26
N LEU A 100 -10.22 -5.31 -12.22
CA LEU A 100 -10.88 -4.09 -12.69
C LEU A 100 -10.51 -2.89 -11.81
N ARG A 101 -10.39 -1.71 -12.45
CA ARG A 101 -9.87 -0.48 -11.87
C ARG A 101 -11.00 0.35 -11.24
N GLY A 102 -10.78 0.85 -10.02
CA GLY A 102 -11.78 1.61 -9.27
C GLY A 102 -11.42 3.09 -9.15
N GLY A 103 -11.74 3.90 -10.15
CA GLY A 103 -11.40 5.33 -10.16
C GLY A 103 -9.93 5.58 -10.50
N ARG A 104 -9.44 6.79 -10.15
CA ARG A 104 -8.06 7.23 -10.44
C ARG A 104 -7.50 8.13 -9.34
N PHE A 105 -6.20 8.10 -9.18
CA PHE A 105 -5.45 8.99 -8.29
C PHE A 105 -5.04 10.29 -9.00
N ILE A 106 -4.96 11.36 -8.23
CA ILE A 106 -4.46 12.68 -8.65
C ILE A 106 -3.31 13.03 -7.71
N ILE A 107 -2.10 13.14 -8.26
CA ILE A 107 -0.88 13.38 -7.46
C ILE A 107 -0.66 14.87 -7.19
N GLY A 108 -0.77 15.73 -8.21
CA GLY A 108 -0.50 17.17 -8.04
C GLY A 108 0.83 17.45 -7.34
N ASN A 109 0.85 18.42 -6.43
CA ASN A 109 2.04 18.77 -5.64
C ASN A 109 2.38 17.72 -4.57
N ASN A 110 1.46 16.81 -4.24
CA ASN A 110 1.68 15.78 -3.22
C ASN A 110 2.74 14.76 -3.66
N GLY A 111 3.04 14.68 -4.96
CA GLY A 111 4.10 13.82 -5.49
C GLY A 111 5.46 14.16 -4.92
N ASP A 112 5.81 15.44 -4.92
CA ASP A 112 7.09 15.91 -4.38
C ASP A 112 7.07 15.95 -2.85
N ILE A 113 5.95 16.35 -2.25
CA ILE A 113 5.82 16.48 -0.79
C ILE A 113 5.94 15.13 -0.08
N PHE A 114 5.26 14.10 -0.60
CA PHE A 114 5.17 12.79 0.05
C PHE A 114 5.97 11.71 -0.68
N GLY A 115 6.75 12.07 -1.71
CA GLY A 115 7.54 11.14 -2.49
C GLY A 115 6.69 10.07 -3.17
N ILE A 116 5.68 10.49 -3.95
CA ILE A 116 4.68 9.63 -4.60
C ILE A 116 4.81 9.75 -6.13
N ARG A 117 4.65 8.62 -6.82
CA ARG A 117 4.46 8.59 -8.27
C ARG A 117 3.43 7.55 -8.68
N TYR A 118 2.90 7.68 -9.90
CA TYR A 118 2.10 6.63 -10.50
C TYR A 118 2.94 5.36 -10.70
N GLN A 119 2.35 4.22 -10.38
CA GLN A 119 2.97 2.93 -10.64
C GLN A 119 2.89 2.64 -12.15
N LYS A 120 4.03 2.48 -12.81
CA LYS A 120 4.11 2.19 -14.25
C LYS A 120 4.28 0.69 -14.48
N CYS A 121 3.18 -0.02 -14.69
CA CYS A 121 3.17 -1.45 -14.96
C CYS A 121 2.83 -1.82 -16.42
N ASP A 122 2.23 -0.88 -17.14
CA ASP A 122 1.89 -0.96 -18.56
C ASP A 122 1.93 0.45 -19.17
N GLU A 123 1.70 0.57 -20.48
CA GLU A 123 1.59 1.87 -21.16
C GLU A 123 0.23 2.56 -20.91
N SER A 124 -0.64 1.98 -20.10
CA SER A 124 -1.95 2.56 -19.83
C SER A 124 -1.81 3.65 -18.76
N ASN A 125 -2.24 4.87 -19.09
CA ASN A 125 -2.24 6.02 -18.18
C ASN A 125 -3.47 5.99 -17.24
N SER A 126 -3.78 4.83 -16.65
CA SER A 126 -4.98 4.66 -15.84
C SER A 126 -4.93 5.34 -14.48
N ASN A 127 -3.72 5.60 -13.98
CA ASN A 127 -3.48 6.31 -12.73
C ASN A 127 -4.24 5.69 -11.53
N ASP A 128 -4.52 4.39 -11.56
CA ASP A 128 -5.25 3.62 -10.54
C ASP A 128 -4.33 2.93 -9.52
N ALA A 129 -3.01 3.15 -9.67
CA ALA A 129 -1.95 2.57 -8.88
C ALA A 129 -0.85 3.61 -8.57
N LEU A 130 -0.35 3.60 -7.33
CA LEU A 130 0.70 4.49 -6.83
C LEU A 130 1.85 3.68 -6.22
N THR A 131 3.04 4.26 -6.24
CA THR A 131 4.20 3.78 -5.50
C THR A 131 5.06 4.96 -5.03
N HIS A 132 6.05 4.71 -4.17
CA HIS A 132 6.99 5.74 -3.75
C HIS A 132 7.89 6.17 -4.92
N SER A 133 8.33 7.42 -4.90
CA SER A 133 9.36 7.93 -5.82
C SER A 133 10.76 7.91 -5.20
N GLU A 134 10.84 7.78 -3.88
CA GLU A 134 12.07 7.78 -3.08
C GLU A 134 11.88 6.98 -1.77
N SER A 135 12.98 6.52 -1.16
CA SER A 135 13.00 5.58 -0.02
C SER A 135 13.23 6.22 1.36
N SER A 136 13.09 7.53 1.47
CA SER A 136 13.10 8.26 2.74
C SER A 136 11.98 7.76 3.65
N LYS A 137 12.22 7.88 4.96
CA LYS A 137 11.26 7.48 5.99
C LYS A 137 10.05 8.42 5.96
N LYS A 138 8.87 7.83 5.89
CA LYS A 138 7.57 8.50 5.90
C LYS A 138 6.75 7.99 7.06
N PHE A 139 5.96 8.88 7.66
CA PHE A 139 4.92 8.53 8.64
C PHE A 139 3.52 8.89 8.13
N LEU A 140 3.45 9.66 7.05
CA LEU A 140 2.24 10.16 6.46
C LEU A 140 2.38 10.19 4.94
N LEU A 141 1.30 9.83 4.27
CA LEU A 141 1.11 9.95 2.83
C LEU A 141 -0.29 10.50 2.60
N GLU A 142 -0.42 11.54 1.78
CA GLU A 142 -1.71 12.02 1.30
C GLU A 142 -1.71 12.15 -0.22
N VAL A 143 -2.79 11.69 -0.85
CA VAL A 143 -2.98 11.79 -2.30
C VAL A 143 -4.47 11.91 -2.60
N GLN A 144 -4.83 12.52 -3.72
CA GLN A 144 -6.23 12.65 -4.11
C GLN A 144 -6.69 11.43 -4.92
N TRP A 145 -7.98 11.09 -4.82
CA TRP A 145 -8.63 10.08 -5.62
C TRP A 145 -10.02 10.56 -6.06
N THR A 146 -10.44 10.17 -7.27
CA THR A 146 -11.76 10.49 -7.81
C THR A 146 -12.29 9.40 -8.73
N ALA A 147 -13.61 9.38 -8.90
CA ALA A 147 -14.31 8.61 -9.92
C ALA A 147 -15.30 9.53 -10.66
N GLU A 148 -15.07 9.80 -11.95
CA GLU A 148 -15.90 10.72 -12.77
C GLU A 148 -17.35 10.22 -12.97
N ARG A 149 -17.56 8.91 -12.81
CA ARG A 149 -18.84 8.23 -12.94
C ARG A 149 -18.96 7.20 -11.81
N ASP A 150 -20.18 6.71 -11.58
CA ASP A 150 -20.38 5.56 -10.70
C ASP A 150 -19.64 4.35 -11.30
N VAL A 151 -18.62 3.88 -10.59
CA VAL A 151 -17.82 2.71 -10.97
C VAL A 151 -18.19 1.46 -10.18
N GLY A 152 -19.17 1.54 -9.27
CA GLY A 152 -19.50 0.50 -8.30
C GLY A 152 -18.65 0.58 -7.03
N ALA A 153 -18.65 -0.50 -6.24
CA ALA A 153 -17.87 -0.57 -5.01
C ALA A 153 -16.37 -0.67 -5.32
N VAL A 154 -15.55 -0.02 -4.48
CA VAL A 154 -14.10 0.06 -4.63
C VAL A 154 -13.43 -0.41 -3.36
N GLN A 155 -12.42 -1.27 -3.52
CA GLN A 155 -11.48 -1.65 -2.47
C GLN A 155 -10.10 -1.06 -2.77
N PHE A 156 -9.56 -0.31 -1.82
CA PHE A 156 -8.16 0.07 -1.80
C PHE A 156 -7.32 -1.07 -1.24
N MET A 157 -6.30 -1.47 -2.00
CA MET A 157 -5.33 -2.48 -1.58
C MET A 157 -3.95 -1.86 -1.43
N LEU A 158 -3.23 -2.30 -0.41
CA LEU A 158 -1.93 -1.76 -0.07
C LEU A 158 -0.86 -2.84 0.04
N THR A 159 0.36 -2.47 -0.26
CA THR A 159 1.57 -3.19 0.15
C THR A 159 2.51 -2.16 0.72
N VAL A 160 2.97 -2.34 1.94
CA VAL A 160 3.73 -1.32 2.67
C VAL A 160 4.97 -1.98 3.24
N ALA A 161 6.14 -1.39 2.97
CA ALA A 161 7.43 -1.84 3.49
C ALA A 161 8.04 -0.78 4.40
N THR A 162 8.38 -1.21 5.61
CA THR A 162 9.11 -0.41 6.58
C THR A 162 10.61 -0.45 6.31
N GLU A 163 11.13 -1.63 6.00
CA GLU A 163 12.49 -1.88 5.53
C GLU A 163 12.43 -2.97 4.43
N ASP A 164 13.57 -3.31 3.83
CA ASP A 164 13.60 -4.26 2.69
C ASP A 164 12.95 -5.61 3.01
N GLU A 165 13.17 -6.16 4.22
CA GLU A 165 12.60 -7.46 4.63
C GLU A 165 11.39 -7.35 5.58
N LEU A 166 10.98 -6.14 5.96
CA LEU A 166 9.85 -5.91 6.88
C LEU A 166 8.72 -5.20 6.16
N TYR A 167 7.70 -5.96 5.77
CA TYR A 167 6.62 -5.47 4.92
C TYR A 167 5.34 -6.30 5.02
N TRP A 168 4.22 -5.68 4.63
CA TRP A 168 2.89 -6.30 4.56
C TRP A 168 2.38 -6.26 3.13
N GLU A 169 1.91 -7.39 2.60
CA GLU A 169 1.43 -7.51 1.22
C GLU A 169 -0.09 -7.58 1.14
N ARG A 170 -0.63 -6.95 0.09
CA ARG A 170 -2.06 -7.03 -0.28
C ARG A 170 -3.02 -6.78 0.88
N TRP A 171 -2.64 -5.91 1.80
CA TRP A 171 -3.49 -5.46 2.90
C TRP A 171 -4.75 -4.79 2.36
N ARG A 172 -5.91 -5.16 2.93
CA ARG A 172 -7.23 -4.64 2.58
C ARG A 172 -7.86 -3.98 3.81
N PRO A 173 -7.54 -2.72 4.10
CA PRO A 173 -8.17 -2.02 5.21
C PRO A 173 -9.69 -1.95 5.01
N ARG A 174 -10.45 -2.17 6.07
CA ARG A 174 -11.92 -1.99 6.05
C ARG A 174 -12.32 -0.57 5.67
N ASN A 175 -11.58 0.43 6.15
CA ASN A 175 -11.75 1.85 5.79
C ASN A 175 -11.30 2.18 4.35
N GLY A 176 -10.72 1.21 3.64
CA GLY A 176 -10.47 1.28 2.20
C GLY A 176 -11.56 0.64 1.36
N PHE A 177 -12.67 0.19 1.96
CA PHE A 177 -13.84 -0.25 1.22
C PHE A 177 -14.83 0.90 1.13
N ILE A 178 -15.11 1.39 -0.09
CA ILE A 178 -16.06 2.47 -0.34
C ILE A 178 -17.12 2.06 -1.36
N ARG A 179 -18.30 2.66 -1.25
CA ARG A 179 -19.44 2.42 -2.16
C ARG A 179 -19.97 3.72 -2.74
N PRO A 180 -20.61 3.70 -3.93
CA PRO A 180 -21.29 4.89 -4.42
C PRO A 180 -22.43 5.27 -3.46
N ALA A 181 -22.59 6.55 -3.16
CA ALA A 181 -23.65 7.05 -2.28
C ALA A 181 -25.06 6.73 -2.82
N THR A 182 -25.19 6.54 -4.13
CA THR A 182 -26.42 6.12 -4.83
C THR A 182 -26.66 4.61 -4.78
N GLY A 183 -25.70 3.83 -4.30
CA GLY A 183 -25.78 2.37 -4.25
C GLY A 183 -26.78 1.87 -3.21
N LYS A 184 -27.37 0.70 -3.47
CA LYS A 184 -28.19 0.03 -2.46
C LYS A 184 -27.30 -0.44 -1.32
N GLU A 185 -27.76 -0.23 -0.09
CA GLU A 185 -27.09 -0.77 1.08
C GLU A 185 -27.14 -2.30 1.04
N GLN A 186 -25.96 -2.91 1.17
CA GLN A 186 -25.78 -4.35 1.21
C GLN A 186 -24.89 -4.70 2.40
N ARG A 187 -25.12 -5.89 2.97
CA ARG A 187 -24.35 -6.39 4.09
C ARG A 187 -22.94 -6.70 3.64
N VAL A 188 -21.98 -6.03 4.28
CA VAL A 188 -20.55 -6.24 4.06
C VAL A 188 -20.12 -7.57 4.70
N VAL A 189 -19.23 -8.31 4.02
CA VAL A 189 -18.63 -9.53 4.58
C VAL A 189 -17.35 -9.13 5.31
N GLU A 190 -17.47 -8.87 6.61
CA GLU A 190 -16.39 -8.31 7.43
C GLU A 190 -15.12 -9.17 7.46
N SER A 191 -15.25 -10.50 7.37
CA SER A 191 -14.10 -11.41 7.32
C SER A 191 -13.19 -11.23 6.10
N LEU A 192 -13.63 -10.50 5.06
CA LEU A 192 -12.77 -10.16 3.91
C LEU A 192 -11.71 -9.10 4.21
N PHE A 193 -11.85 -8.39 5.32
CA PHE A 193 -10.94 -7.32 5.76
C PHE A 193 -10.12 -7.72 6.99
N GLU A 194 -10.42 -8.87 7.57
CA GLU A 194 -9.62 -9.47 8.63
C GLU A 194 -8.30 -9.98 8.04
N ILE A 195 -7.22 -9.72 8.77
CA ILE A 195 -5.91 -10.27 8.44
C ILE A 195 -5.79 -11.53 9.26
N GLU A 196 -5.82 -12.69 8.58
CA GLU A 196 -5.57 -13.97 9.22
C GLU A 196 -4.09 -14.01 9.64
N VAL A 197 -3.84 -13.61 10.90
CA VAL A 197 -2.55 -13.82 11.56
C VAL A 197 -2.58 -15.23 12.14
N PRO A 198 -1.71 -16.17 11.71
CA PRO A 198 -1.56 -17.42 12.44
C PRO A 198 -1.18 -17.10 13.89
N PRO A 199 -1.73 -17.82 14.88
CA PRO A 199 -1.33 -17.61 16.27
C PRO A 199 0.19 -17.75 16.34
N GLY A 200 0.87 -16.68 16.76
CA GLY A 200 2.31 -16.70 16.91
C GLY A 200 2.70 -17.84 17.85
N SER A 201 3.77 -18.57 17.53
CA SER A 201 4.35 -19.50 18.50
C SER A 201 4.67 -18.74 19.78
N GLU A 202 4.20 -19.19 20.94
CA GLU A 202 4.37 -18.57 22.27
C GLU A 202 5.84 -18.37 22.71
N ILE A 203 6.82 -18.64 21.84
CA ILE A 203 8.26 -18.66 22.15
C ILE A 203 8.90 -17.25 22.07
N GLY A 204 8.13 -16.20 21.78
CA GLY A 204 8.68 -14.86 21.48
C GLY A 204 8.63 -13.80 22.59
N MET A 205 8.02 -14.07 23.76
CA MET A 205 7.78 -13.03 24.78
C MET A 205 8.95 -12.74 25.73
N ASP A 206 10.10 -13.41 25.61
CA ASP A 206 11.24 -13.20 26.52
C ASP A 206 12.29 -12.19 26.01
N TYR A 207 12.27 -11.78 24.74
CA TYR A 207 13.29 -10.88 24.19
C TYR A 207 12.98 -9.39 24.35
N PHE A 208 11.79 -9.00 24.82
CA PHE A 208 11.40 -7.59 24.96
C PHE A 208 11.63 -7.01 26.36
N LEU A 209 12.03 -7.81 27.35
CA LEU A 209 12.19 -7.36 28.75
C LEU A 209 13.64 -7.10 29.20
N HIS A 210 14.64 -7.27 28.32
CA HIS A 210 16.06 -7.13 28.72
C HIS A 210 16.86 -6.04 28.00
N SER A 211 16.21 -5.01 27.46
CA SER A 211 16.91 -3.84 26.90
C SER A 211 16.29 -2.50 27.29
N LEU A 212 16.03 -2.33 28.59
CA LEU A 212 15.97 -1.01 29.26
C LEU A 212 17.10 -0.90 30.27
#